data_AF-A0A967FH23-F1
#
_entry.id   AF-A0A967FH23-F1
#
_cell.length_a   1.000
_cell.length_b   1.000
_cell.length_c   1.000
_cell.angle_alpha   90.00
_cell.angle_beta   90.00
_cell.angle_gamma   90.00
#
_symmetry.space_group_name_H-M   'P 1'
#
loop_
_entity.id
_entity.type
_entity.pdbx_description
1 polymer ?
#
loop_
_entity_poly.entity_id
_entity_poly.type
_entity_poly.pdbx_seq_one_letter_code
_entity_poly.pdbx_strand_id
1 'polypeptide(L)'
;MQSRLKQAGLWNSNDDIEINISLAWELLSRIGLPGRYGGKAPDGSYEFIIIDPTTGAYLTTGKGQTLELSICEAALNAKVLTTLPGHQH
;
A
#
# COMPACT_ATOMS: atom_id res chain seq x y z
N MET A 1 -6.07 -9.84 4.36
CA MET A 1 -5.41 -8.93 3.39
C MET A 1 -5.87 -9.18 1.96
N GLN A 2 -5.71 -10.38 1.40
CA GLN A 2 -6.13 -10.72 0.01
C GLN A 2 -7.56 -10.28 -0.35
N SER A 3 -8.56 -10.55 0.50
CA SER A 3 -9.94 -10.10 0.26
C SER A 3 -10.06 -8.59 0.08
N ARG A 4 -9.37 -7.79 0.90
CA ARG A 4 -9.32 -6.32 0.78
C ARG A 4 -8.67 -5.89 -0.54
N LEU A 5 -7.58 -6.55 -0.94
CA LEU A 5 -6.88 -6.28 -2.21
C LEU A 5 -7.75 -6.59 -3.44
N LYS A 6 -8.52 -7.69 -3.40
CA LYS A 6 -9.51 -8.05 -4.44
C LYS A 6 -10.62 -7.01 -4.53
N GLN A 7 -11.20 -6.61 -3.38
CA GLN A 7 -12.24 -5.58 -3.32
C GLN A 7 -11.77 -4.22 -3.84
N ALA A 8 -10.50 -3.86 -3.61
CA ALA A 8 -9.91 -2.62 -4.12
C ALA A 8 -9.49 -2.69 -5.61
N GLY A 9 -9.72 -3.83 -6.29
CA GLY A 9 -9.29 -4.06 -7.67
C GLY A 9 -7.77 -4.08 -7.85
N LEU A 10 -7.00 -4.21 -6.77
CA LEU A 10 -5.54 -4.29 -6.82
C LEU A 10 -5.10 -5.73 -7.12
N TRP A 11 -5.91 -6.74 -6.78
CA TRP A 11 -5.60 -8.15 -7.00
C TRP A 11 -6.66 -8.85 -7.85
N ASN A 12 -6.22 -9.49 -8.93
CA ASN A 12 -7.11 -10.16 -9.89
C ASN A 12 -6.90 -11.69 -9.97
N SER A 13 -5.94 -12.26 -9.22
CA SER A 13 -5.76 -13.72 -9.22
C SER A 13 -6.80 -14.40 -8.34
N ASN A 14 -7.40 -15.49 -8.87
CA ASN A 14 -8.26 -16.38 -8.12
C ASN A 14 -7.49 -17.32 -7.20
N ASP A 15 -6.18 -17.42 -7.37
CA ASP A 15 -5.33 -18.27 -6.55
C ASP A 15 -5.07 -17.61 -5.18
N ASP A 16 -5.15 -18.41 -4.12
CA ASP A 16 -4.73 -18.01 -2.77
C ASP A 16 -3.20 -18.08 -2.66
N ILE A 17 -2.54 -17.16 -3.35
CA ILE A 17 -1.08 -17.01 -3.31
C ILE A 17 -0.68 -16.20 -2.08
N GLU A 18 0.32 -16.68 -1.36
CA GLU A 18 0.93 -15.95 -0.25
C GLU A 18 1.45 -14.56 -0.70
N ILE A 19 1.20 -13.55 0.12
CA ILE A 19 1.69 -12.19 -0.16
C ILE A 19 3.19 -12.15 0.14
N ASN A 20 3.99 -12.23 -0.93
CA ASN A 20 5.43 -12.03 -0.88
C ASN A 20 5.82 -10.60 -1.31
N ILE A 21 7.10 -10.28 -1.17
CA ILE A 21 7.62 -8.93 -1.43
C ILE A 21 7.48 -8.49 -2.88
N SER A 22 7.70 -9.41 -3.84
CA SER A 22 7.55 -9.11 -5.27
C SER A 22 6.12 -8.70 -5.59
N LEU A 23 5.15 -9.42 -5.03
CA LEU A 23 3.74 -9.15 -5.23
C LEU A 23 3.30 -7.86 -4.54
N ALA A 24 3.80 -7.58 -3.33
CA ALA A 24 3.55 -6.32 -2.66
C ALA A 24 4.02 -5.10 -3.49
N TRP A 25 5.22 -5.19 -4.09
CA TRP A 25 5.72 -4.15 -5.00
C TRP A 25 4.92 -4.05 -6.29
N GLU A 26 4.48 -5.17 -6.87
CA GLU A 26 3.59 -5.17 -8.03
C GLU A 26 2.26 -4.45 -7.73
N LEU A 27 1.68 -4.69 -6.56
CA LEU A 27 0.43 -4.04 -6.15
C LEU A 27 0.63 -2.53 -5.97
N LEU A 28 1.77 -2.11 -5.39
CA LEU A 28 2.10 -0.70 -5.26
C LEU A 28 2.34 -0.02 -6.62
N SER A 29 3.02 -0.70 -7.56
CA SER A 29 3.31 -0.13 -8.87
C SER A 29 2.05 0.16 -9.68
N ARG A 30 0.98 -0.64 -9.49
CA ARG A 30 -0.35 -0.40 -10.09
C ARG A 30 -1.01 0.91 -9.62
N ILE A 31 -0.60 1.43 -8.46
CA ILE A 31 -1.08 2.72 -7.94
C ILE A 31 -0.26 3.88 -8.50
N GLY A 32 1.01 3.63 -8.85
CA GLY A 32 1.88 4.63 -9.47
C GLY A 32 2.38 5.71 -8.52
N LEU A 33 2.27 5.51 -7.20
CA LEU A 33 2.75 6.46 -6.19
C LEU A 33 4.08 6.00 -5.58
N PRO A 34 5.04 6.92 -5.38
CA PRO A 34 6.29 6.60 -4.70
C PRO A 34 6.05 6.34 -3.20
N GLY A 35 6.86 5.45 -2.64
CA GLY A 35 6.83 5.16 -1.21
C GLY A 35 8.17 4.68 -0.69
N ARG A 36 8.30 4.62 0.63
CA ARG A 36 9.50 4.20 1.34
C ARG A 36 9.15 3.46 2.61
N TYR A 37 10.09 2.63 3.07
CA TYR A 37 10.03 2.03 4.39
C TYR A 37 10.09 3.13 5.47
N GLY A 38 9.10 3.15 6.36
CA GLY A 38 8.98 4.09 7.47
C GLY A 38 9.70 3.63 8.74
N GLY A 39 9.86 2.32 8.92
CA GLY A 39 10.55 1.74 10.06
C GLY A 39 9.80 0.57 10.69
N LYS A 40 10.34 0.08 11.80
CA LYS A 40 9.73 -0.96 12.64
C LYS A 40 9.30 -0.33 13.96
N ALA A 41 8.02 -0.44 14.28
CA ALA A 41 7.47 0.04 15.53
C ALA A 41 7.90 -0.86 16.71
N PRO A 42 7.82 -0.36 17.96
CA PRO A 42 8.20 -1.13 19.15
C PRO A 42 7.39 -2.41 19.36
N ASP A 43 6.16 -2.47 18.82
CA ASP A 43 5.30 -3.66 18.84
C ASP A 43 5.71 -4.72 17.80
N GLY A 44 6.76 -4.45 17.02
CA GLY A 44 7.27 -5.33 15.98
C GLY A 44 6.60 -5.15 14.61
N SER A 45 5.61 -4.27 14.47
CA SER A 45 4.98 -3.99 13.18
C SER A 45 5.89 -3.15 12.27
N TYR A 46 5.78 -3.37 10.97
CA TYR A 46 6.47 -2.63 9.92
C TYR A 46 5.57 -1.51 9.42
N GLU A 47 6.16 -0.36 9.11
CA GLU A 47 5.47 0.78 8.54
C GLU A 47 6.02 1.10 7.14
N PHE A 48 5.12 1.34 6.19
CA PHE A 48 5.45 1.79 4.85
C PHE A 48 4.71 3.10 4.53
N ILE A 49 5.41 4.09 4.01
CA ILE A 49 4.92 5.44 3.81
C ILE A 49 4.80 5.71 2.31
N ILE A 50 3.67 6.26 1.87
CA ILE A 50 3.45 6.74 0.51
C ILE A 50 3.47 8.27 0.54
N ILE A 51 4.16 8.86 -0.43
CA ILE A 51 4.34 10.31 -0.54
C ILE A 51 3.81 10.81 -1.88
N ASP A 52 3.47 12.09 -1.91
CA ASP A 52 3.11 12.80 -3.11
C ASP A 52 4.37 13.01 -3.98
N PRO A 53 4.37 12.58 -5.25
CA PRO A 53 5.56 12.68 -6.10
C PRO A 53 5.94 14.12 -6.47
N THR A 54 5.01 15.07 -6.40
CA THR A 54 5.22 16.46 -6.81
C THR A 54 5.76 17.30 -5.65
N THR A 55 5.20 17.11 -4.46
CA THR A 55 5.48 17.92 -3.28
C THR A 55 6.38 17.22 -2.26
N GLY A 56 6.51 15.89 -2.36
CA GLY A 56 7.15 15.06 -1.34
C GLY A 56 6.34 14.95 -0.05
N ALA A 57 5.11 15.47 -0.02
CA ALA A 57 4.26 15.45 1.16
C ALA A 57 3.84 14.02 1.51
N TYR A 58 3.66 13.77 2.80
CA TYR A 58 3.08 12.52 3.28
C TYR A 58 1.63 12.40 2.79
N LEU A 59 1.30 11.29 2.11
CA LEU A 59 -0.08 10.98 1.70
C LEU A 59 -0.73 10.01 2.67
N THR A 60 -0.09 8.86 2.89
CA THR A 60 -0.63 7.81 3.74
C THR A 60 0.46 6.83 4.18
N THR A 61 0.08 5.91 5.06
CA THR A 61 0.93 4.83 5.51
C THR A 61 0.15 3.53 5.61
N GLY A 62 0.86 2.41 5.57
CA GLY A 62 0.35 1.10 5.92
C GLY A 62 1.19 0.48 7.01
N LYS A 63 0.54 -0.26 7.90
CA LYS A 63 1.18 -1.01 8.97
C LYS A 63 0.95 -2.50 8.78
N GLY A 64 1.93 -3.34 9.07
CA GLY A 64 1.77 -4.78 8.90
C GLY A 64 2.74 -5.58 9.76
N GLN A 65 2.41 -6.84 10.05
CA GLN A 65 3.30 -7.75 10.78
C GLN A 65 4.56 -8.10 9.98
N THR A 66 4.51 -7.90 8.67
CA THR A 66 5.64 -8.02 7.76
C THR A 66 5.72 -6.79 6.86
N LEU A 67 6.86 -6.57 6.22
CA LEU A 67 7.05 -5.46 5.29
C LEU A 67 6.06 -5.54 4.12
N GLU A 68 5.85 -6.73 3.57
CA GLU A 68 4.93 -7.00 2.46
C GLU A 68 3.51 -6.58 2.80
N LEU A 69 3.05 -6.92 4.02
CA LEU A 69 1.74 -6.54 4.51
C LEU A 69 1.63 -5.03 4.70
N SER A 70 2.68 -4.37 5.20
CA SER A 70 2.70 -2.91 5.34
C SER A 70 2.62 -2.18 3.99
N ILE A 71 3.28 -2.71 2.95
CA ILE A 71 3.20 -2.18 1.58
C ILE A 71 1.78 -2.38 1.02
N CYS A 72 1.20 -3.56 1.18
CA CYS A 72 -0.16 -3.85 0.72
C CYS A 72 -1.20 -2.96 1.42
N GLU A 73 -1.05 -2.73 2.73
CA GLU A 73 -1.92 -1.83 3.49
C GLU A 73 -1.78 -0.38 3.03
N ALA A 74 -0.54 0.08 2.79
CA ALA A 74 -0.29 1.42 2.28
C ALA A 74 -0.93 1.60 0.90
N ALA A 75 -0.78 0.60 0.02
CA ALA A 75 -1.39 0.56 -1.29
C ALA A 75 -2.94 0.65 -1.21
N LEU A 76 -3.56 -0.13 -0.31
CA LEU A 76 -5.01 -0.04 -0.09
C LEU A 76 -5.44 1.36 0.35
N ASN A 77 -4.74 1.94 1.32
CA ASN A 77 -5.07 3.27 1.83
C ASN A 77 -4.90 4.35 0.74
N ALA A 78 -3.84 4.26 -0.06
CA ALA A 78 -3.62 5.16 -1.18
C ALA A 78 -4.69 5.02 -2.27
N LYS A 79 -5.11 3.78 -2.57
CA LYS A 79 -6.19 3.52 -3.52
C LYS A 79 -7.47 4.23 -3.10
N VAL A 80 -7.85 4.13 -1.82
CA VAL A 80 -9.01 4.83 -1.26
C VAL A 80 -8.90 6.34 -1.48
N LEU A 81 -7.74 6.94 -1.19
CA LEU A 81 -7.50 8.38 -1.40
C LEU A 81 -7.65 8.79 -2.87
N THR A 82 -7.13 8.00 -3.81
CA THR A 82 -7.23 8.30 -5.25
C THR A 82 -8.63 8.06 -5.84
N THR A 83 -9.46 7.25 -5.18
CA THR A 83 -10.84 6.97 -5.64
C THR A 83 -11.90 7.93 -5.09
N LEU A 84 -11.54 8.77 -4.11
CA LEU A 84 -12.46 9.78 -3.60
C LEU A 84 -12.49 11.00 -4.53
N PRO A 85 -13.67 11.44 -5.01
CA PRO A 85 -13.79 12.66 -5.81
C PRO A 85 -13.59 13.85 -4.88
N GLY A 86 -12.37 14.38 -4.79
CA GLY A 86 -12.15 15.56 -3.96
C GLY A 86 -10.75 16.13 -3.80
N HIS A 87 -9.68 15.54 -4.33
CA HIS A 87 -8.34 16.15 -4.25
C HIS A 87 -7.78 16.38 -5.65
N GLN A 88 -8.40 17.33 -6.35
CA GLN A 88 -7.68 18.19 -7.28
C GLN A 88 -7.24 19.43 -6.48
N HIS A 89 -5.94 19.60 -6.32
CA HIS A 89 -5.34 20.87 -5.96
C HIS A 89 -4.19 21.14 -6.92
#